data_AF-A0A8D1M955-F1
#
_entry.id   AF-A0A8D1M955-F1
#
_cell.length_a   1.000
_cell.length_b   1.000
_cell.length_c   1.000
_cell.angle_alpha   90.00
_cell.angle_beta   90.00
_cell.angle_gamma   90.00
#
_symmetry.space_group_name_H-M   'P 1'
#
loop_
_entity.id
_entity.type
_entity.pdbx_description
1 polymer ?
#
loop_
_entity_poly.entity_id
_entity_poly.type
_entity_poly.pdbx_seq_one_letter_code
_entity_poly.pdbx_strand_id
1 'polypeptide(L)'
;LWLSNAHVQKQIKHMMAFIEQEANEKAEEIDVKAEEEFNIEKSRLVQTQRLEIMEYYEKKEKQIEQQKKIQMSNLMNQARLKVLRASDDLALYQLLKPQRFLRCRKQDFPLVKAAVQEAIPVYKIATKRDVAVQTDREAYLPEEVAGRVEICNGDRKIKVSNTLENRLGLIAQQMVPEVRGALFGANANRRFLD
;
A
#
# COMPACT_ATOMS: atom_id res chain seq x y z
N LEU A 1 -3.38 104.75 -6.75
CA LEU A 1 -3.63 103.55 -5.92
C LEU A 1 -2.59 102.50 -6.29
N TRP A 2 -1.38 102.62 -5.75
CA TRP A 2 -0.34 101.59 -5.92
C TRP A 2 -0.42 100.68 -4.70
N LEU A 3 -0.79 99.41 -4.90
CA LEU A 3 -0.62 98.39 -3.87
C LEU A 3 0.87 98.37 -3.48
N SER A 4 1.16 98.45 -2.18
CA SER A 4 2.54 98.47 -1.69
C SER A 4 3.28 97.23 -2.16
N ASN A 5 4.48 97.41 -2.73
CA ASN A 5 5.35 96.34 -3.22
C ASN A 5 5.61 95.25 -2.16
N ALA A 6 5.54 95.62 -0.87
CA ALA A 6 5.65 94.69 0.25
C ALA A 6 4.47 93.70 0.33
N HIS A 7 3.26 94.08 -0.05
CA HIS A 7 2.09 93.19 -0.08
C HIS A 7 2.20 92.15 -1.19
N VAL A 8 2.67 92.56 -2.37
CA VAL A 8 2.89 91.66 -3.51
C VAL A 8 3.96 90.61 -3.19
N GLN A 9 5.08 91.04 -2.59
CA GLN A 9 6.13 90.12 -2.13
C GLN A 9 5.64 89.12 -1.07
N LYS A 10 4.74 89.53 -0.18
CA LYS A 10 4.15 88.65 0.84
C LYS A 10 3.23 87.60 0.21
N GLN A 11 2.44 87.97 -0.80
CA GLN A 11 1.62 87.01 -1.56
C GLN A 11 2.45 86.02 -2.36
N ILE A 12 3.55 86.47 -3.01
CA ILE A 12 4.45 85.58 -3.75
C ILE A 12 5.07 84.55 -2.80
N LYS A 13 5.56 84.97 -1.62
CA LYS A 13 6.09 84.05 -0.61
C LYS A 13 5.05 83.04 -0.13
N HIS A 14 3.82 83.48 0.07
CA HIS A 14 2.72 82.60 0.46
C HIS A 14 2.40 81.57 -0.63
N MET A 15 2.35 82.00 -1.91
CA MET A 15 2.17 81.08 -3.03
C MET A 15 3.32 80.07 -3.16
N MET A 16 4.58 80.51 -2.98
CA MET A 16 5.72 79.61 -3.02
C MET A 16 5.66 78.55 -1.92
N ALA A 17 5.32 78.95 -0.69
CA ALA A 17 5.17 78.02 0.43
C ALA A 17 4.03 77.01 0.19
N PHE A 18 2.92 77.45 -0.41
CA PHE A 18 1.82 76.55 -0.77
C PHE A 18 2.25 75.51 -1.81
N ILE A 19 2.95 75.94 -2.87
CA ILE A 19 3.45 75.02 -3.91
C ILE A 19 4.45 74.03 -3.33
N GLU A 20 5.33 74.48 -2.43
CA GLU A 20 6.31 73.61 -1.76
C GLU A 20 5.64 72.59 -0.83
N GLN A 21 4.62 73.02 -0.09
CA GLN A 21 3.82 72.11 0.74
C GLN A 21 3.05 71.09 -0.11
N GLU A 22 2.38 71.53 -1.18
CA GLU A 22 1.64 70.64 -2.07
C GLU A 22 2.57 69.62 -2.76
N ALA A 23 3.78 70.05 -3.15
CA ALA A 23 4.79 69.15 -3.72
C ALA A 23 5.27 68.10 -2.70
N ASN A 24 5.52 68.50 -1.45
CA ASN A 24 5.93 67.57 -0.38
C ASN A 24 4.82 66.59 -0.02
N GLU A 25 3.57 67.05 0.12
CA GLU A 25 2.42 66.18 0.39
C GLU A 25 2.21 65.17 -0.75
N LYS A 26 2.39 65.60 -2.00
CA LYS A 26 2.32 64.71 -3.17
C LYS A 26 3.42 63.65 -3.16
N ALA A 27 4.64 64.03 -2.79
CA ALA A 27 5.78 63.12 -2.72
C ALA A 27 5.54 62.04 -1.64
N GLU A 28 5.09 62.46 -0.45
CA GLU A 28 4.79 61.56 0.65
C GLU A 28 3.62 60.62 0.31
N GLU A 29 2.58 61.10 -0.39
CA GLU A 29 1.49 60.26 -0.87
C GLU A 29 1.96 59.19 -1.88
N ILE A 30 2.92 59.53 -2.75
CA ILE A 30 3.50 58.58 -3.70
C ILE A 30 4.31 57.50 -2.97
N ASP A 31 5.13 57.90 -1.99
CA ASP A 31 5.97 56.95 -1.24
C ASP A 31 5.12 55.97 -0.45
N VAL A 32 4.07 56.44 0.23
CA VAL A 32 3.13 55.58 0.96
C VAL A 32 2.44 54.59 0.02
N LYS A 33 1.96 55.04 -1.14
CA LYS A 33 1.33 54.15 -2.13
C LYS A 33 2.29 53.13 -2.71
N ALA A 34 3.53 53.54 -2.98
CA ALA A 34 4.56 52.62 -3.49
C ALA A 34 4.87 51.51 -2.47
N GLU A 35 4.92 51.84 -1.18
CA GLU A 35 5.15 50.85 -0.12
C GLU A 35 3.95 49.91 0.07
N GLU A 36 2.73 50.43 0.00
CA GLU A 36 1.50 49.63 0.02
C GLU A 36 1.45 48.64 -1.15
N GLU A 37 1.67 49.12 -2.38
CA GLU A 37 1.67 48.27 -3.59
C GLU A 37 2.77 47.20 -3.54
N PHE A 38 3.98 47.56 -3.08
CA PHE A 38 5.07 46.60 -2.89
C PHE A 38 4.69 45.48 -1.92
N ASN A 39 4.09 45.84 -0.78
CA ASN A 39 3.69 44.86 0.23
C ASN A 39 2.58 43.93 -0.26
N ILE A 40 1.63 44.45 -1.04
CA ILE A 40 0.56 43.66 -1.66
C ILE A 40 1.15 42.67 -2.66
N GLU A 41 2.00 43.13 -3.59
CA GLU A 41 2.52 42.28 -4.65
C GLU A 41 3.50 41.22 -4.12
N LYS A 42 4.35 41.59 -3.15
CA LYS A 42 5.21 40.65 -2.44
C LYS A 42 4.39 39.56 -1.75
N SER A 43 3.32 39.94 -1.06
CA SER A 43 2.43 38.98 -0.38
C SER A 43 1.74 38.06 -1.38
N ARG A 44 1.29 38.59 -2.51
CA ARG A 44 0.67 37.81 -3.60
C ARG A 44 1.63 36.76 -4.14
N LEU A 45 2.85 37.15 -4.49
CA LEU A 45 3.87 36.26 -5.03
C LEU A 45 4.21 35.11 -4.06
N VAL A 46 4.38 35.43 -2.77
CA VAL A 46 4.67 34.43 -1.73
C VAL A 46 3.51 33.46 -1.56
N GLN A 47 2.26 33.94 -1.54
CA GLN A 47 1.09 33.07 -1.40
C GLN A 47 0.93 32.14 -2.61
N THR A 48 1.12 32.65 -3.83
CA THR A 48 1.06 31.84 -5.04
C THR A 48 2.10 30.72 -5.02
N GLN A 49 3.37 31.03 -4.72
CA GLN A 49 4.41 29.99 -4.65
C GLN A 49 4.17 29.00 -3.51
N ARG A 50 3.65 29.44 -2.35
CA ARG A 50 3.29 28.53 -1.26
C ARG A 50 2.23 27.52 -1.67
N LEU A 51 1.22 27.94 -2.43
CA LEU A 51 0.19 27.04 -2.95
C LEU A 51 0.78 26.01 -3.91
N GLU A 52 1.64 26.44 -4.85
CA GLU A 52 2.32 25.52 -5.79
C GLU A 52 3.17 24.47 -5.06
N ILE A 53 3.94 24.91 -4.05
CA ILE A 53 4.76 24.01 -3.23
C ILE A 53 3.88 23.00 -2.49
N MET A 54 2.79 23.47 -1.89
CA MET A 54 1.86 22.60 -1.17
C MET A 54 1.23 21.54 -2.09
N GLU A 55 0.78 21.94 -3.28
CA GLU A 55 0.20 21.02 -4.26
C GLU A 55 1.23 19.99 -4.77
N TYR A 56 2.48 20.41 -4.96
CA TYR A 56 3.58 19.50 -5.34
C TYR A 56 3.83 18.44 -4.26
N TYR A 57 3.90 18.85 -2.98
CA TYR A 57 4.12 17.92 -1.88
C TYR A 57 2.93 16.98 -1.64
N GLU A 58 1.70 17.47 -1.79
CA GLU A 58 0.50 16.64 -1.65
C GLU A 58 0.45 15.53 -2.72
N LYS A 59 0.80 15.87 -3.98
CA LYS A 59 0.92 14.87 -5.06
C LYS A 59 2.02 13.84 -4.77
N LYS A 60 3.18 14.30 -4.27
CA LYS A 60 4.30 13.41 -3.90
C LYS A 60 3.93 12.47 -2.76
N GLU A 61 3.23 12.96 -1.74
CA GLU A 61 2.81 12.16 -0.59
C GLU A 61 1.85 11.03 -1.02
N LYS A 62 0.81 11.37 -1.79
CA LYS A 62 -0.14 10.38 -2.34
C LYS A 62 0.56 9.31 -3.17
N GLN A 63 1.53 9.71 -3.99
CA GLN A 63 2.30 8.77 -4.82
C GLN A 63 3.13 7.80 -3.96
N ILE A 64 3.81 8.30 -2.92
CA ILE A 64 4.59 7.48 -2.00
C ILE A 64 3.69 6.50 -1.25
N GLU A 65 2.52 6.94 -0.81
CA GLU A 65 1.61 6.08 -0.06
C GLU A 65 1.06 4.94 -0.91
N GLN A 66 0.67 5.23 -2.16
CA GLN A 66 0.26 4.20 -3.12
C GLN A 66 1.40 3.20 -3.39
N GLN A 67 2.62 3.68 -3.60
CA GLN A 67 3.78 2.82 -3.81
C GLN A 67 4.04 1.91 -2.61
N LYS A 68 3.95 2.43 -1.38
CA LYS A 68 4.08 1.62 -0.15
C LYS A 68 3.01 0.53 -0.07
N LYS A 69 1.75 0.83 -0.40
CA LYS A 69 0.65 -0.15 -0.42
C LYS A 69 0.92 -1.27 -1.43
N ILE A 70 1.39 -0.92 -2.63
CA ILE A 70 1.75 -1.91 -3.67
C ILE A 70 2.94 -2.77 -3.21
N GLN A 71 4.00 -2.15 -2.67
CA GLN A 71 5.17 -2.88 -2.18
C GLN A 71 4.80 -3.86 -1.06
N MET A 72 4.01 -3.42 -0.08
CA MET A 72 3.55 -4.26 1.01
C MET A 72 2.67 -5.41 0.49
N SER A 73 1.74 -5.13 -0.42
CA SER A 73 0.90 -6.14 -1.06
C SER A 73 1.73 -7.18 -1.82
N ASN A 74 2.72 -6.74 -2.59
CA ASN A 74 3.63 -7.62 -3.33
C ASN A 74 4.46 -8.49 -2.40
N LEU A 75 5.02 -7.92 -1.32
CA LEU A 75 5.80 -8.66 -0.34
C LEU A 75 4.96 -9.73 0.36
N MET A 76 3.75 -9.37 0.79
CA MET A 76 2.81 -10.30 1.42
C MET A 76 2.36 -11.40 0.47
N ASN A 77 2.10 -11.06 -0.80
CA ASN A 77 1.75 -12.04 -1.82
C ASN A 77 2.92 -13.00 -2.10
N GLN A 78 4.15 -12.49 -2.20
CA GLN A 78 5.34 -13.33 -2.35
C GLN A 78 5.54 -14.27 -1.15
N ALA A 79 5.37 -13.77 0.08
CA ALA A 79 5.46 -14.60 1.28
C ALA A 79 4.37 -15.69 1.30
N ARG A 80 3.13 -15.32 0.98
CA ARG A 80 2.02 -16.26 0.83
C ARG A 80 2.33 -17.33 -0.22
N LEU A 81 2.81 -16.94 -1.41
CA LEU A 81 3.18 -17.88 -2.48
C LEU A 81 4.32 -18.81 -2.07
N LYS A 82 5.32 -18.33 -1.32
CA LYS A 82 6.40 -19.17 -0.78
C LYS A 82 5.87 -20.21 0.21
N VAL A 83 5.00 -19.81 1.15
CA VAL A 83 4.37 -20.73 2.10
C VAL A 83 3.47 -21.75 1.39
N LEU A 84 2.77 -21.32 0.32
CA LEU A 84 1.97 -22.21 -0.52
C LEU A 84 2.86 -23.24 -1.24
N ARG A 85 3.95 -22.82 -1.88
CA ARG A 85 4.94 -23.71 -2.52
C ARG A 85 5.52 -24.73 -1.55
N ALA A 86 6.02 -24.27 -0.40
CA ALA A 86 6.58 -25.15 0.62
C ALA A 86 5.54 -26.14 1.19
N SER A 87 4.26 -25.74 1.21
CA SER A 87 3.18 -26.62 1.64
C SER A 87 2.75 -27.64 0.59
N ASP A 88 2.89 -27.32 -0.69
CA ASP A 88 2.62 -28.24 -1.80
C ASP A 88 3.76 -29.26 -1.92
N ASP A 89 5.00 -28.84 -1.68
CA ASP A 89 6.15 -29.73 -1.53
C ASP A 89 5.93 -30.73 -0.39
N LEU A 90 5.42 -30.28 0.77
CA LEU A 90 5.11 -31.14 1.90
C LEU A 90 4.06 -32.22 1.54
N ALA A 91 3.03 -31.86 0.79
CA ALA A 91 2.02 -32.83 0.32
C ALA A 91 2.64 -33.85 -0.64
N LEU A 92 3.63 -33.44 -1.44
CA LEU A 92 4.38 -34.32 -2.32
C LEU A 92 5.27 -35.31 -1.54
N TYR A 93 5.86 -34.89 -0.41
CA TYR A 93 6.65 -35.76 0.48
C TYR A 93 5.81 -36.78 1.25
N GLN A 94 4.59 -36.43 1.65
CA GLN A 94 3.71 -37.31 2.43
C GLN A 94 3.33 -38.60 1.70
N LEU A 95 3.30 -38.60 0.36
CA LEU A 95 2.88 -39.74 -0.43
C LEU A 95 4.06 -40.33 -1.20
N LEU A 96 4.91 -41.15 -0.58
CA LEU A 96 6.15 -41.73 -1.15
C LEU A 96 5.95 -42.79 -2.27
N LYS A 97 4.90 -42.67 -3.09
CA LYS A 97 4.57 -43.60 -4.19
C LYS A 97 5.09 -43.10 -5.55
N PRO A 98 5.42 -43.98 -6.51
CA PRO A 98 6.07 -43.59 -7.76
C PRO A 98 5.17 -42.87 -8.76
N GLN A 99 3.87 -43.20 -8.80
CA GLN A 99 2.89 -42.56 -9.69
C GLN A 99 1.82 -41.83 -8.88
N ARG A 100 1.55 -40.57 -9.24
CA ARG A 100 0.63 -39.69 -8.52
C ARG A 100 -0.24 -38.90 -9.48
N PHE A 101 -1.48 -38.69 -9.07
CA PHE A 101 -2.43 -37.83 -9.74
C PHE A 101 -2.74 -36.62 -8.87
N LEU A 102 -2.66 -35.43 -9.44
CA LEU A 102 -2.95 -34.20 -8.73
C LEU A 102 -4.26 -33.59 -9.26
N ARG A 103 -5.20 -33.34 -8.34
CA ARG A 103 -6.46 -32.64 -8.62
C ARG A 103 -6.38 -31.23 -8.09
N CYS A 104 -6.85 -30.30 -8.90
CA CYS A 104 -6.93 -28.89 -8.58
C CYS A 104 -8.25 -28.32 -9.12
N ARG A 105 -8.55 -27.06 -8.83
CA ARG A 105 -9.64 -26.36 -9.50
C ARG A 105 -9.28 -26.07 -10.96
N LYS A 106 -10.29 -25.94 -11.81
CA LYS A 106 -10.13 -25.64 -13.24
C LYS A 106 -9.36 -24.32 -13.49
N GLN A 107 -9.59 -23.32 -12.64
CA GLN A 107 -8.94 -22.00 -12.72
C GLN A 107 -7.45 -22.04 -12.35
N ASP A 108 -7.06 -22.94 -11.44
CA ASP A 108 -5.70 -23.03 -10.91
C ASP A 108 -4.78 -23.94 -11.74
N PHE A 109 -5.33 -24.66 -12.72
CA PHE A 109 -4.61 -25.61 -13.56
C PHE A 109 -3.28 -25.09 -14.15
N PRO A 110 -3.19 -23.90 -14.78
CA PRO A 110 -1.92 -23.42 -15.34
C PRO A 110 -0.86 -23.17 -14.26
N LEU A 111 -1.26 -22.62 -13.11
CA LEU A 111 -0.36 -22.32 -12.00
C LEU A 111 0.16 -23.60 -11.33
N VAL A 112 -0.74 -24.54 -11.11
CA VAL A 112 -0.42 -25.85 -10.52
C VAL A 112 0.51 -26.65 -11.43
N LYS A 113 0.28 -26.63 -12.74
CA LYS A 113 1.16 -27.30 -13.70
C LYS A 113 2.60 -26.75 -13.63
N ALA A 114 2.76 -25.43 -13.54
CA ALA A 114 4.07 -24.80 -13.38
C ALA A 114 4.73 -25.19 -12.04
N ALA A 115 3.97 -25.15 -10.95
CA ALA A 115 4.46 -25.53 -9.62
C ALA A 115 4.91 -27.00 -9.55
N VAL A 116 4.18 -27.93 -10.16
CA VAL A 116 4.55 -29.35 -10.22
C VAL A 116 5.87 -29.55 -10.98
N GLN A 117 6.07 -28.84 -12.09
CA GLN A 117 7.33 -28.93 -12.85
C GLN A 117 8.53 -28.42 -12.03
N GLU A 118 8.34 -27.35 -11.23
CA GLU A 118 9.39 -26.86 -10.31
C GLU A 118 9.65 -27.82 -9.13
N ALA A 119 8.63 -28.53 -8.65
CA ALA A 119 8.72 -29.40 -7.47
C ALA A 119 9.39 -30.77 -7.73
N ILE A 120 9.24 -31.33 -8.93
CA ILE A 120 9.85 -32.63 -9.31
C ILE A 120 11.37 -32.69 -9.06
N PRO A 121 12.20 -31.72 -9.52
CA PRO A 121 13.64 -31.78 -9.28
C PRO A 121 14.00 -31.65 -7.79
N VAL A 122 13.29 -30.80 -7.04
CA VAL A 122 13.49 -30.63 -5.59
C VAL A 122 13.20 -31.93 -4.85
N TYR A 123 12.09 -32.59 -5.19
CA TYR A 123 11.72 -33.89 -4.62
C TYR A 123 12.74 -34.98 -4.93
N LYS A 124 13.25 -35.03 -6.17
CA LYS A 124 14.25 -36.01 -6.59
C LYS A 124 15.56 -35.83 -5.82
N ILE A 125 15.99 -34.60 -5.57
CA ILE A 125 17.18 -34.29 -4.77
C ILE A 125 16.98 -34.73 -3.31
N ALA A 126 15.84 -34.38 -2.70
CA ALA A 126 15.58 -34.64 -1.30
C ALA A 126 15.35 -36.13 -0.98
N THR A 127 14.60 -36.85 -1.83
CA THR A 127 14.23 -38.25 -1.57
C THR A 127 15.10 -39.27 -2.30
N LYS A 128 15.91 -38.84 -3.27
CA LYS A 128 16.67 -39.71 -4.18
C LYS A 128 15.81 -40.72 -4.95
N ARG A 129 14.52 -40.41 -5.15
CA ARG A 129 13.55 -41.26 -5.86
C ARG A 129 12.89 -40.49 -7.00
N ASP A 130 12.64 -41.18 -8.11
CA ASP A 130 11.90 -40.65 -9.24
C ASP A 130 10.39 -40.72 -9.00
N VAL A 131 9.67 -39.69 -9.45
CA VAL A 131 8.21 -39.59 -9.31
C VAL A 131 7.60 -39.08 -10.62
N ALA A 132 6.56 -39.78 -11.07
CA ALA A 132 5.69 -39.33 -12.14
C ALA A 132 4.45 -38.66 -11.53
N VAL A 133 4.38 -37.32 -11.63
CA VAL A 133 3.21 -36.53 -11.22
C VAL A 133 2.42 -36.11 -12.46
N GLN A 134 1.16 -36.52 -12.54
CA GLN A 134 0.24 -36.13 -13.61
C GLN A 134 -0.90 -35.29 -13.03
N THR A 135 -1.23 -34.17 -13.66
CA THR A 135 -2.42 -33.39 -13.30
C THR A 135 -3.64 -33.99 -13.97
N ASP A 136 -4.66 -34.33 -13.19
CA ASP A 136 -5.92 -34.92 -13.68
C ASP A 136 -6.69 -33.86 -14.49
N ARG A 137 -7.18 -34.24 -15.68
CA ARG A 137 -7.97 -33.38 -16.58
C ARG A 137 -9.45 -33.76 -16.61
N GLU A 138 -9.81 -34.86 -15.98
CA GLU A 138 -11.17 -35.40 -15.97
C GLU A 138 -11.85 -35.15 -14.63
N ALA A 139 -11.09 -35.17 -13.52
CA ALA A 139 -11.60 -34.93 -12.17
C ALA A 139 -10.98 -33.67 -11.53
N TYR A 140 -11.63 -32.53 -11.72
CA TYR A 140 -11.29 -31.27 -11.03
C TYR A 140 -11.95 -31.18 -9.65
N LEU A 141 -11.39 -30.31 -8.79
CA LEU A 141 -12.04 -29.94 -7.52
C LEU A 141 -13.25 -29.05 -7.77
N PRO A 142 -14.29 -29.12 -6.90
CA PRO A 142 -15.44 -28.22 -6.97
C PRO A 142 -15.03 -26.75 -6.88
N GLU A 143 -15.82 -25.88 -7.53
CA GLU A 143 -15.60 -24.43 -7.49
C GLU A 143 -15.82 -23.81 -6.11
N GLU A 144 -16.44 -24.52 -5.17
CA GLU A 144 -16.69 -24.05 -3.80
C GLU A 144 -15.43 -24.11 -2.90
N VAL A 145 -14.47 -25.00 -3.19
CA VAL A 145 -13.29 -25.29 -2.34
C VAL A 145 -12.19 -24.24 -2.48
N ALA A 146 -12.03 -23.26 -1.59
CA ALA A 146 -11.23 -22.04 -1.69
C ALA A 146 -9.82 -22.15 -2.33
N GLY A 147 -9.21 -23.34 -2.37
CA GLY A 147 -8.16 -23.67 -3.35
C GLY A 147 -7.27 -24.82 -2.92
N ARG A 148 -6.01 -24.77 -3.39
CA ARG A 148 -4.94 -25.77 -3.23
C ARG A 148 -5.23 -27.07 -3.98
N VAL A 149 -4.55 -28.15 -3.60
CA VAL A 149 -4.44 -29.38 -4.38
C VAL A 149 -4.78 -30.59 -3.53
N GLU A 150 -5.32 -31.61 -4.19
CA GLU A 150 -5.47 -32.94 -3.63
C GLU A 150 -4.60 -33.92 -4.41
N ILE A 151 -3.84 -34.74 -3.70
CA ILE A 151 -2.92 -35.71 -4.32
C ILE A 151 -3.50 -37.10 -4.11
N CYS A 152 -3.66 -37.83 -5.21
CA CYS A 152 -4.05 -39.23 -5.24
C CYS A 152 -2.87 -40.09 -5.65
N ASN A 153 -2.79 -41.30 -5.11
CA ASN A 153 -1.89 -42.34 -5.63
C ASN A 153 -2.37 -42.84 -7.02
N GLY A 154 -1.51 -43.57 -7.74
CA GLY A 154 -1.83 -44.22 -9.02
C GLY A 154 -3.16 -44.99 -9.00
N ASP A 155 -3.43 -45.74 -7.94
CA ASP A 155 -4.66 -46.55 -7.78
C ASP A 155 -5.89 -45.74 -7.35
N ARG A 156 -5.77 -44.42 -7.17
CA ARG A 156 -6.81 -43.49 -6.66
C ARG A 156 -7.41 -43.82 -5.29
N LYS A 157 -6.94 -44.89 -4.60
CA LYS A 157 -7.42 -45.31 -3.26
C LYS A 157 -6.92 -44.43 -2.12
N ILE A 158 -5.66 -43.99 -2.19
CA ILE A 158 -5.05 -43.16 -1.15
C ILE A 158 -5.09 -41.72 -1.64
N LYS A 159 -5.68 -40.86 -0.81
CA LYS A 159 -5.88 -39.44 -1.09
C LYS A 159 -5.30 -38.61 0.06
N VAL A 160 -4.49 -37.63 -0.29
CA VAL A 160 -4.01 -36.58 0.62
C VAL A 160 -4.66 -35.27 0.17
N SER A 161 -5.64 -34.83 0.95
CA SER A 161 -6.35 -33.58 0.69
C SER A 161 -5.66 -32.43 1.40
N ASN A 162 -4.84 -31.68 0.66
CA ASN A 162 -4.19 -30.46 1.16
C ASN A 162 -5.01 -29.22 0.75
N THR A 163 -6.34 -29.29 0.84
CA THR A 163 -7.22 -28.15 0.60
C THR A 163 -7.12 -27.13 1.74
N LEU A 164 -7.52 -25.88 1.48
CA LEU A 164 -7.43 -24.82 2.49
C LEU A 164 -8.33 -25.13 3.69
N GLU A 165 -9.53 -25.65 3.42
CA GLU A 165 -10.54 -26.05 4.38
C GLU A 165 -10.03 -27.15 5.30
N ASN A 166 -9.40 -28.19 4.75
CA ASN A 166 -8.86 -29.29 5.55
C ASN A 166 -7.75 -28.80 6.48
N ARG A 167 -6.87 -27.93 5.98
CA ARG A 167 -5.82 -27.33 6.83
C ARG A 167 -6.41 -26.47 7.92
N LEU A 168 -7.38 -25.62 7.59
CA LEU A 168 -8.04 -24.78 8.57
C LEU A 168 -8.76 -25.64 9.61
N GLY A 169 -9.43 -26.71 9.20
CA GLY A 169 -10.08 -27.66 10.10
C GLY A 169 -9.10 -28.35 11.05
N LEU A 170 -7.98 -28.87 10.52
CA LEU A 170 -6.94 -29.52 11.32
C LEU A 170 -6.31 -28.57 12.34
N ILE A 171 -5.95 -27.35 11.91
CA ILE A 171 -5.37 -26.33 12.80
C ILE A 171 -6.42 -25.87 13.81
N ALA A 172 -7.64 -25.59 13.37
CA ALA A 172 -8.71 -25.14 14.25
C ALA A 172 -8.94 -26.18 15.35
N GLN A 173 -9.01 -27.48 15.03
CA GLN A 173 -9.14 -28.55 16.01
C GLN A 173 -8.03 -28.55 17.07
N GLN A 174 -6.78 -28.34 16.64
CA GLN A 174 -5.63 -28.25 17.56
C GLN A 174 -5.65 -26.97 18.41
N MET A 175 -6.09 -25.86 17.83
CA MET A 175 -6.07 -24.54 18.46
C MET A 175 -7.36 -24.20 19.22
N VAL A 176 -8.42 -25.03 19.13
CA VAL A 176 -9.69 -24.84 19.87
C VAL A 176 -9.45 -24.54 21.36
N PRO A 177 -8.56 -25.25 22.08
CA PRO A 177 -8.33 -24.98 23.50
C PRO A 177 -7.82 -23.55 23.77
N GLU A 178 -6.90 -23.05 22.95
CA GLU A 178 -6.35 -21.69 23.07
C GLU A 178 -7.38 -20.65 22.68
N VAL A 179 -8.09 -20.86 21.58
CA VAL A 179 -9.16 -19.97 21.11
C VAL A 179 -10.27 -19.87 22.15
N ARG A 180 -10.65 -20.99 22.78
CA ARG A 180 -11.62 -21.00 23.87
C ARG A 180 -11.12 -20.21 25.09
N GLY A 181 -9.86 -20.37 25.46
CA GLY A 181 -9.25 -19.60 26.56
C GLY A 181 -9.20 -18.10 26.27
N ALA A 182 -8.90 -17.71 25.03
CA ALA A 182 -8.86 -16.31 24.61
C ALA A 182 -10.25 -15.66 24.56
N LEU A 183 -11.28 -16.39 24.11
CA LEU A 183 -12.64 -15.86 23.95
C LEU A 183 -13.45 -15.89 25.25
N PHE A 184 -13.31 -16.95 26.05
CA PHE A 184 -14.17 -17.20 27.22
C PHE A 184 -13.41 -17.16 28.55
N GLY A 185 -12.12 -16.86 28.53
CA GLY A 185 -11.26 -16.88 29.70
C GLY A 185 -10.81 -18.28 30.11
N ALA A 186 -9.83 -18.34 31.02
CA ALA A 186 -9.34 -19.60 31.56
C ALA A 186 -10.39 -20.27 32.45
N ASN A 187 -10.46 -21.60 32.41
CA ASN A 187 -11.35 -22.35 33.29
C ASN A 187 -10.85 -22.27 34.75
N ALA A 188 -11.62 -21.63 35.63
CA ALA A 188 -11.30 -21.47 37.05
C ALA A 188 -11.07 -22.80 37.80
N ASN A 189 -11.62 -23.90 37.28
CA ASN A 189 -11.48 -25.23 37.88
C ASN A 189 -10.30 -26.04 37.32
N ARG A 190 -9.60 -25.56 36.27
CA ARG A 190 -8.44 -26.26 35.70
C ARG A 190 -7.17 -25.82 36.43
N ARG A 191 -6.66 -26.68 37.32
CA ARG A 191 -5.50 -26.39 38.19
C ARG A 191 -4.15 -26.86 37.64
N PHE A 192 -4.12 -27.78 36.69
CA PHE A 192 -2.90 -28.36 36.12
C PHE A 192 -2.98 -28.43 34.59
N LEU A 193 -1.83 -28.34 33.92
CA LEU A 193 -1.69 -28.33 32.45
C LEU A 193 -0.99 -29.58 31.90
N ASP A 194 -0.81 -30.60 32.74
CA ASP A 194 -0.07 -31.83 32.46
C ASP A 194 -0.88 -32.83 31.62
#